data_AF-A0A371F142-F1
#
_entry.id   AF-A0A371F142-F1
#
_cell.length_a   1.000
_cell.length_b   1.000
_cell.length_c   1.000
_cell.angle_alpha   90.00
_cell.angle_beta   90.00
_cell.angle_gamma   90.00
#
_symmetry.space_group_name_H-M   'P 1'
#
loop_
_entity.id
_entity.type
_entity.pdbx_description
1 polymer ?
#
loop_
_entity_poly.entity_id
_entity_poly.type
_entity_poly.pdbx_seq_one_letter_code
_entity_poly.pdbx_strand_id
1 'polypeptide(L)' 'MELKPLPSHLKYAYFDAEQQLPVIITNNLYCEQEDKLLQVLRLHKKAIGWNLSALPGINPSICMHRILMEDEAKPIRQQ' A
#
# COMPACT_ATOMS: atom_id res chain seq x y z
N MET A 1 -2.88 3.67 -12.42
CA MET A 1 -2.18 2.75 -11.50
C MET A 1 -2.48 1.33 -11.96
N GLU A 2 -1.46 0.52 -12.24
CA GLU A 2 -1.67 -0.87 -12.62
C GLU A 2 -1.73 -1.74 -11.35
N LEU A 3 -2.90 -2.33 -11.08
CA LEU A 3 -3.12 -3.21 -9.94
C LEU A 3 -2.85 -4.66 -10.33
N LYS A 4 -2.30 -5.43 -9.39
CA LYS A 4 -2.05 -6.86 -9.59
C LYS A 4 -3.36 -7.64 -9.50
N PRO A 5 -3.48 -8.77 -10.22
CA PRO A 5 -4.60 -9.67 -10.01
C PRO A 5 -4.57 -10.22 -8.58
N LEU A 6 -5.73 -10.28 -7.94
CA LEU A 6 -5.89 -10.81 -6.58
C LEU A 6 -6.52 -12.21 -6.61
N PRO A 7 -6.21 -13.06 -5.62
CA PRO A 7 -6.99 -14.27 -5.33
C PRO A 7 -8.48 -13.96 -5.14
N SER A 8 -9.34 -14.94 -5.45
CA SER A 8 -10.81 -14.78 -5.43
C SER A 8 -11.43 -14.45 -4.07
N HIS A 9 -10.69 -14.57 -2.96
CA HIS A 9 -11.16 -14.23 -1.62
C HIS A 9 -10.75 -12.81 -1.18
N LEU A 10 -10.05 -12.07 -2.05
CA LEU A 10 -9.57 -10.72 -1.78
C LEU A 10 -10.15 -9.74 -2.81
N LYS A 11 -10.27 -8.48 -2.40
CA LYS A 11 -10.65 -7.37 -3.27
C LYS A 11 -9.89 -6.10 -2.91
N TYR A 12 -9.86 -5.17 -3.86
CA TYR A 12 -9.43 -3.81 -3.60
C TYR A 12 -10.56 -2.97 -3.05
N ALA A 13 -10.28 -2.24 -1.98
CA ALA A 13 -11.07 -1.12 -1.49
C ALA A 13 -10.22 0.15 -1.49
N TYR A 14 -10.82 1.32 -1.37
CA TYR A 14 -10.11 2.60 -1.54
C TYR A 14 -10.36 3.56 -0.40
N PHE A 15 -9.29 4.25 0.03
CA PHE A 15 -9.41 5.27 1.07
C PHE A 15 -10.02 6.58 0.59
N ASP A 16 -9.89 6.91 -0.68
CA ASP A 16 -10.38 8.15 -1.28
C ASP A 16 -11.36 7.89 -2.43
N ALA A 17 -12.12 8.94 -2.78
CA ALA A 17 -13.05 8.90 -3.90
C ALA A 17 -12.31 8.81 -5.26
N GLU A 18 -11.06 9.29 -5.31
CA GLU A 18 -10.20 9.28 -6.49
C GLU A 18 -9.54 7.92 -6.75
N GLN A 19 -9.74 6.94 -5.86
CA GLN A 19 -9.22 5.56 -5.97
C GLN A 19 -7.70 5.49 -6.12
N GLN A 20 -6.96 6.42 -5.51
CA GLN A 20 -5.50 6.49 -5.60
C GLN A 20 -4.80 5.63 -4.55
N LEU A 21 -5.53 5.23 -3.50
CA LEU A 21 -4.97 4.57 -2.32
C LEU A 21 -5.68 3.23 -2.09
N PRO A 22 -5.29 2.19 -2.85
CA PRO A 22 -5.90 0.87 -2.78
C PRO A 22 -5.49 0.14 -1.50
N VAL A 23 -6.42 -0.54 -0.87
CA VAL A 23 -6.18 -1.47 0.23
C VAL A 23 -6.74 -2.81 -0.15
N ILE A 24 -6.01 -3.88 0.18
CA ILE A 24 -6.47 -5.24 -0.06
C ILE A 24 -7.22 -5.71 1.19
N ILE A 25 -8.48 -6.09 1.02
CA ILE A 25 -9.33 -6.64 2.08
C ILE A 25 -9.95 -7.96 1.63
N THR A 26 -10.49 -8.73 2.58
CA THR A 26 -11.30 -9.90 2.23
C THR A 26 -12.59 -9.48 1.53
N ASN A 27 -12.99 -10.22 0.50
CA ASN A 27 -14.22 -9.91 -0.24
C ASN A 27 -15.48 -10.43 0.45
N ASN A 28 -15.34 -11.27 1.47
CA ASN A 28 -16.44 -11.84 2.25
C ASN A 28 -16.78 -10.98 3.48
N LEU A 29 -16.84 -9.65 3.30
CA LEU A 29 -17.31 -8.71 4.32
C LEU A 29 -18.70 -8.21 3.93
N TYR A 30 -19.57 -8.07 4.92
CA TYR A 30 -20.79 -7.30 4.75
C TYR A 30 -20.45 -5.81 4.58
N CYS A 31 -21.29 -5.06 3.86
CA CYS A 31 -21.07 -3.64 3.58
C CYS A 31 -20.76 -2.83 4.86
N GLU A 32 -21.50 -3.07 5.95
CA GLU A 32 -21.25 -2.37 7.22
C GLU A 32 -19.89 -2.68 7.84
N GLN A 33 -19.40 -3.92 7.70
CA GLN A 33 -18.10 -4.32 8.22
C GLN A 33 -16.97 -3.69 7.42
N GLU A 34 -17.13 -3.67 6.10
CA GLU A 34 -16.21 -3.01 5.18
C GLU A 34 -16.14 -1.51 5.47
N ASP A 35 -17.28 -0.83 5.63
CA ASP A 35 -17.32 0.60 5.94
C ASP A 35 -16.65 0.92 7.28
N LYS A 36 -16.93 0.13 8.33
CA LYS A 36 -16.28 0.27 9.65
C LYS A 36 -14.77 0.05 9.55
N LEU A 37 -14.34 -0.97 8.82
CA LEU A 37 -12.92 -1.25 8.59
C LEU A 37 -12.24 -0.07 7.87
N LEU A 38 -12.83 0.40 6.77
CA LEU A 38 -12.29 1.53 6.02
C LEU A 38 -12.25 2.81 6.85
N GLN A 39 -13.24 3.05 7.69
CA GLN A 39 -13.25 4.20 8.60
C GLN A 39 -12.07 4.17 9.58
N VAL A 40 -11.82 3.03 10.23
CA VAL A 40 -10.69 2.87 11.16
C VAL A 40 -9.37 3.03 10.41
N LEU A 41 -9.22 2.39 9.25
CA LEU A 41 -7.99 2.49 8.47
C LEU A 41 -7.73 3.92 7.96
N ARG A 42 -8.77 4.66 7.56
CA ARG A 42 -8.66 6.09 7.19
C ARG A 42 -8.21 6.94 8.37
N LEU A 43 -8.74 6.69 9.58
CA LEU A 43 -8.34 7.39 10.80
C LEU A 43 -6.85 7.17 11.11
N HIS A 44 -6.34 5.96 10.86
CA HIS A 44 -4.95 5.58 11.13
C HIS A 44 -4.03 5.63 9.89
N LYS A 45 -4.47 6.25 8.80
CA LYS A 45 -3.71 6.31 7.53
C LYS A 45 -2.27 6.81 7.69
N LYS A 46 -2.02 7.76 8.61
CA LYS A 46 -0.67 8.27 8.91
C LYS A 46 0.23 7.19 9.51
N ALA A 47 -0.29 6.33 10.37
CA ALA A 47 0.48 5.26 11.01
C ALA A 47 0.79 4.10 10.06
N ILE A 48 -0.06 3.90 9.04
CA ILE A 48 0.13 2.84 8.02
C ILE A 48 1.33 3.14 7.10
N GLY A 49 1.86 4.37 7.11
CA GLY A 49 3.10 4.69 6.40
C GLY A 49 2.96 4.65 4.87
N TRP A 50 1.81 5.09 4.35
CA TRP A 50 1.48 5.02 2.91
C TRP A 50 2.46 5.80 2.00
N ASN A 51 3.15 6.78 2.56
CA ASN A 51 4.24 7.49 1.90
C ASN A 51 5.45 7.48 2.86
N LEU A 52 6.67 7.45 2.32
CA LEU A 52 7.88 7.64 3.12
C LEU A 52 7.82 8.90 3.99
N SER A 53 7.17 9.95 3.49
CA SER A 53 6.94 11.19 4.26
C SER A 53 6.00 11.02 5.46
N ALA A 54 5.20 9.96 5.48
CA ALA A 54 4.26 9.65 6.56
C ALA A 54 4.87 8.77 7.67
N LEU A 55 6.12 8.33 7.54
CA LEU A 55 6.85 7.60 8.58
C LEU A 55 7.63 8.61 9.47
N PRO A 56 7.05 9.09 10.59
CA PRO A 56 7.72 10.06 11.44
C PRO A 56 9.01 9.47 12.02
N GLY A 57 10.12 10.19 11.87
CA GLY A 57 11.43 9.79 12.40
C GLY A 57 12.32 9.03 11.42
N ILE A 58 11.80 8.61 10.27
CA ILE A 58 12.63 8.12 9.17
C ILE A 58 12.93 9.30 8.26
N ASN A 59 14.15 9.83 8.35
CA ASN A 59 14.63 10.74 7.31
C ASN A 59 14.72 9.92 6.01
N PRO A 60 14.03 10.31 4.92
CA PRO A 60 14.14 9.63 3.64
C PRO A 60 15.60 9.49 3.20
N SER A 61 16.48 10.44 3.55
CA SER A 61 17.91 10.35 3.23
C SER A 61 18.66 9.25 3.99
N ILE A 62 18.18 8.85 5.17
CA ILE A 62 18.76 7.78 6.00
C ILE A 62 18.23 6.41 5.56
N CYS A 63 16.99 6.33 5.06
CA CYS A 63 16.42 5.10 4.49
C CYS A 63 16.65 4.95 2.97
N MET A 64 17.53 5.75 2.38
CA MET A 64 18.05 5.53 1.03
C MET A 64 19.27 4.61 1.08
N HIS A 65 19.10 3.33 1.41
CA HIS A 65 19.94 2.32 0.77
C HIS A 65 19.47 2.17 -0.69
N ARG A 66 19.72 3.21 -1.49
CA ARG A 66 19.54 3.16 -2.93
C ARG A 66 20.70 2.37 -3.49
N ILE A 67 20.42 1.13 -3.87
CA ILE A 67 21.31 0.39 -4.76
C ILE A 67 21.23 1.11 -6.10
N LEU A 68 22.29 1.86 -6.44
CA LEU A 68 22.43 2.46 -7.75
C LEU A 68 22.55 1.32 -8.76
N MET A 69 21.61 1.24 -9.68
CA MET A 69 21.60 0.31 -10.80
C MET A 69 21.88 1.10 -12.07
N GLU A 70 22.68 0.54 -12.98
CA GLU A 70 22.84 1.09 -14.34
C GLU A 70 21.48 1.06 -15.06
N ASP A 71 21.27 1.94 -16.06
CA ASP A 71 19.96 2.18 -16.68
C ASP A 71 19.27 0.92 -17.24
N GLU A 72 20.02 -0.15 -17.50
CA GLU A 72 19.53 -1.44 -18.03
C GLU A 72 19.65 -2.62 -17.04
N ALA A 73 20.07 -2.37 -15.80
CA ALA A 73 20.29 -3.43 -14.83
C ALA A 73 18.95 -3.96 -14.26
N LYS A 74 18.72 -5.26 -14.47
CA LYS A 74 17.54 -5.97 -13.95
C LYS A 74 17.90 -6.71 -12.65
N PRO A 75 17.14 -6.51 -11.56
CA PRO A 75 17.40 -7.23 -10.32
C PRO A 75 17.15 -8.72 -10.52
N ILE A 76 18.18 -9.52 -10.26
CA ILE A 76 18.12 -10.99 -10.29
C ILE A 76 18.16 -11.53 -8.87
N ARG A 77 17.24 -12.45 -8.56
CA ARG A 77 17.28 -13.24 -7.33
C ARG A 77 18.21 -14.42 -7.55
N GLN A 78 19.35 -14.46 -6.85
CA GLN A 78 20.12 -15.70 -6.76
C GLN A 78 19.36 -16.71 -5.88
N GLN A 79 19.27 -17.95 -6.37
CA GLN A 79 18.72 -19.10 -5.65
C GLN A 79 19.84 -19.88 -4.96
#